data_AF-A0A1S3XE72-F1
#
_entry.id   AF-A0A1S3XE72-F1
#
_cell.length_a   1.000
_cell.length_b   1.000
_cell.length_c   1.000
_cell.angle_alpha   90.00
_cell.angle_beta   90.00
_cell.angle_gamma   90.00
#
_symmetry.space_group_name_H-M   'P 1'
#
loop_
_entity.id
_entity.type
_entity.pdbx_description
1 polymer ?
#
loop_
_entity_poly.entity_id
_entity_poly.type
_entity_poly.pdbx_seq_one_letter_code
_entity_poly.pdbx_strand_id
1 'polypeptide(L)'
;FLQERIKVGGKAGALGDTVTVTRDKTKITVTSDSTFSKRYLKYLTKKYLKKNNVRDWLRVISSNKDRNVYELRYFNIAENEAEEEE
;
A
#
# COMPACT_ATOMS: atom_id res chain seq x y z
N PHE A 1 0.65 3.67 -11.25
CA PHE A 1 0.85 2.36 -10.57
C PHE A 1 -0.43 1.71 -10.06
N LEU A 2 -1.12 2.25 -9.03
CA LEU A 2 -2.32 1.57 -8.49
C LEU A 2 -3.42 1.43 -9.55
N GLN A 3 -3.66 2.48 -10.33
CA GLN A 3 -4.60 2.46 -11.45
C GLN A 3 -4.31 1.35 -12.47
N GLU A 4 -3.04 1.12 -12.80
CA GLU A 4 -2.64 0.07 -13.75
C GLU A 4 -2.66 -1.36 -13.16
N ARG A 5 -2.48 -1.50 -11.84
CA ARG A 5 -2.19 -2.79 -11.20
C ARG A 5 -3.32 -3.37 -10.38
N ILE A 6 -4.29 -2.57 -9.99
CA ILE A 6 -5.53 -3.06 -9.40
C ILE A 6 -6.27 -3.90 -10.44
N LYS A 7 -6.73 -5.07 -10.01
CA LYS A 7 -7.53 -6.00 -10.81
C LYS A 7 -8.99 -5.94 -10.40
N VAL A 8 -9.87 -5.90 -11.40
CA VAL A 8 -11.32 -6.08 -11.27
C VAL A 8 -11.71 -7.23 -12.21
N GLY A 9 -12.47 -8.22 -11.71
CA GLY A 9 -12.84 -9.39 -12.51
C GLY A 9 -11.64 -10.19 -13.07
N GLY A 10 -10.49 -10.16 -12.38
CA GLY A 10 -9.26 -10.85 -12.80
C GLY A 10 -8.38 -10.07 -13.80
N LYS A 11 -8.87 -8.97 -14.38
CA LYS A 11 -8.13 -8.14 -15.35
C LYS A 11 -7.58 -6.88 -14.68
N ALA A 12 -6.33 -6.53 -14.99
CA ALA A 12 -5.67 -5.34 -14.45
C ALA A 12 -5.94 -4.12 -15.34
N GLY A 13 -6.00 -2.92 -14.76
CA GLY A 13 -6.12 -1.66 -15.50
C GLY A 13 -7.52 -1.34 -16.02
N ALA A 14 -8.48 -2.26 -15.88
CA ALA A 14 -9.88 -2.06 -16.22
C ALA A 14 -10.69 -1.75 -14.95
N LEU A 15 -10.49 -0.54 -14.39
CA LEU A 15 -11.15 -0.10 -13.15
C LEU A 15 -12.64 0.21 -13.35
N GLY A 16 -13.02 0.71 -14.54
CA GLY A 16 -14.36 1.19 -14.83
C GLY A 16 -14.85 2.18 -13.77
N ASP A 17 -16.13 2.10 -13.44
CA ASP A 17 -16.73 2.85 -12.32
C ASP A 17 -16.63 2.10 -10.98
N THR A 18 -16.26 0.81 -11.00
CA THR A 18 -16.25 -0.04 -9.79
C THR A 18 -15.17 0.32 -8.77
N VAL A 19 -14.04 0.88 -9.20
CA VAL A 19 -12.94 1.27 -8.31
C VAL A 19 -12.39 2.61 -8.72
N THR A 20 -12.49 3.60 -7.83
CA THR A 20 -11.92 4.92 -8.02
C THR A 20 -10.70 5.11 -7.13
N VAL A 21 -9.63 5.68 -7.70
CA VAL A 21 -8.38 5.97 -7.00
C VAL A 21 -8.15 7.47 -7.07
N THR A 22 -8.25 8.15 -5.93
CA THR A 22 -7.98 9.59 -5.81
C THR A 22 -6.69 9.82 -5.03
N ARG A 23 -5.98 10.88 -5.41
CA ARG A 23 -4.70 11.26 -4.80
C ARG A 23 -4.81 12.68 -4.27
N ASP A 24 -4.62 12.81 -2.97
CA ASP A 24 -4.29 14.06 -2.31
C ASP A 24 -2.77 14.17 -2.15
N LYS A 25 -2.30 15.31 -1.64
CA LYS A 25 -0.86 15.55 -1.43
C LYS A 25 -0.21 14.51 -0.52
N THR A 26 -0.91 14.11 0.55
CA THR A 26 -0.39 13.22 1.60
C THR A 26 -1.13 11.89 1.69
N LYS A 27 -2.30 11.78 1.06
CA LYS A 27 -3.20 10.63 1.19
C LYS A 27 -3.62 10.12 -0.18
N ILE A 28 -3.75 8.80 -0.29
CA ILE A 28 -4.38 8.15 -1.45
C ILE A 28 -5.63 7.47 -0.93
N THR A 29 -6.76 7.76 -1.56
CA THR A 29 -8.05 7.15 -1.22
C THR A 29 -8.45 6.22 -2.36
N VAL A 30 -8.84 4.99 -2.00
CA VAL A 30 -9.34 3.99 -2.93
C VAL A 30 -10.76 3.66 -2.49
N THR A 31 -11.72 4.00 -3.33
CA THR A 31 -13.13 3.71 -3.10
C THR A 31 -13.53 2.61 -4.08
N SER A 32 -14.24 1.60 -3.60
CA SER A 32 -14.72 0.50 -4.45
C SER A 32 -16.15 0.15 -4.12
N ASP A 33 -16.96 -0.04 -5.15
CA ASP A 33 -18.36 -0.45 -5.00
C ASP A 33 -18.50 -1.98 -4.89
N SER A 34 -17.47 -2.72 -5.31
CA SER A 34 -17.39 -4.18 -5.21
C SER A 34 -16.59 -4.64 -3.98
N THR A 35 -16.63 -5.95 -3.70
CA THR A 35 -15.80 -6.57 -2.66
C THR A 35 -14.31 -6.34 -2.93
N PHE A 36 -13.68 -5.54 -2.08
CA PHE A 36 -12.27 -5.17 -2.21
C PHE A 36 -11.53 -5.37 -0.91
N SER A 37 -10.46 -6.18 -0.95
CA SER A 37 -9.71 -6.49 0.26
C SER A 37 -8.68 -5.41 0.55
N LYS A 38 -8.67 -4.90 1.79
CA LYS A 38 -7.60 -4.04 2.28
C LYS A 38 -6.23 -4.71 2.06
N ARG A 39 -6.09 -6.00 2.35
CA ARG A 39 -4.84 -6.76 2.17
C ARG A 39 -4.26 -6.65 0.74
N TYR A 40 -5.10 -6.53 -0.28
CA TYR A 40 -4.66 -6.35 -1.65
C TYR A 40 -3.90 -5.02 -1.84
N LEU A 41 -4.35 -3.93 -1.20
CA LEU A 41 -3.60 -2.66 -1.17
C LEU A 41 -2.24 -2.82 -0.49
N LYS A 42 -2.14 -3.61 0.59
CA LYS A 42 -0.84 -3.89 1.24
C LYS A 42 0.12 -4.59 0.29
N TYR A 43 -0.38 -5.55 -0.48
CA TYR A 43 0.43 -6.23 -1.49
C TYR A 43 0.92 -5.27 -2.57
N LEU A 44 0.01 -4.48 -3.16
CA LEU A 44 0.34 -3.56 -4.25
C LEU A 44 1.30 -2.45 -3.80
N THR A 45 1.09 -1.89 -2.61
CA THR A 45 2.01 -0.89 -2.03
C THR A 45 3.39 -1.50 -1.79
N LYS A 46 3.49 -2.68 -1.17
CA LYS A 46 4.77 -3.38 -1.02
C LYS A 46 5.45 -3.69 -2.37
N LYS A 47 4.68 -4.02 -3.40
CA LYS A 47 5.18 -4.25 -4.76
C LYS A 47 5.74 -2.97 -5.37
N TYR A 48 5.08 -1.84 -5.17
CA TYR A 48 5.57 -0.53 -5.59
C TYR A 48 6.85 -0.14 -4.87
N LEU A 49 6.93 -0.34 -3.55
CA LEU A 49 8.14 -0.03 -2.77
C LEU A 49 9.35 -0.84 -3.25
N LYS A 50 9.17 -2.14 -3.55
CA LYS A 50 10.26 -2.96 -4.12
C LYS A 50 10.65 -2.52 -5.52
N LYS A 51 9.68 -2.15 -6.38
CA LYS A 51 9.95 -1.66 -7.75
C LYS A 51 10.80 -0.38 -7.74
N ASN A 52 10.60 0.49 -6.75
CA ASN A 52 11.34 1.76 -6.63
C ASN A 52 12.52 1.66 -5.65
N ASN A 53 12.88 0.45 -5.21
CA ASN A 53 13.99 0.19 -4.28
C ASN A 53 13.93 0.96 -2.96
N VAL A 54 12.75 1.27 -2.43
CA VAL A 54 12.56 2.03 -1.16
C VAL A 54 12.12 1.15 0.02
N ARG A 55 12.34 -0.16 -0.09
CA ARG A 55 11.83 -1.14 0.89
C ARG A 55 12.58 -1.11 2.20
N ASP A 56 13.83 -0.64 2.17
CA ASP A 56 14.71 -0.65 3.34
C ASP A 56 14.46 0.57 4.22
N TRP A 57 13.87 1.63 3.66
CA TRP A 57 13.50 2.83 4.41
C TRP A 57 12.04 2.85 4.84
N LEU A 58 11.12 2.23 4.09
CA LEU A 58 9.67 2.36 4.33
C LEU A 58 8.96 1.02 4.57
N ARG A 59 8.11 0.99 5.60
CA ARG A 59 7.21 -0.12 5.94
C ARG A 59 5.73 0.28 5.87
N VAL A 60 4.91 -0.65 5.36
CA VAL A 60 3.45 -0.52 5.30
C VAL A 60 2.83 -1.15 6.56
N ILE A 61 2.23 -0.33 7.42
CA ILE A 61 1.62 -0.74 8.70
C ILE A 61 0.12 -0.40 8.71
N SER A 62 -0.70 -1.25 9.34
CA SER A 62 -2.11 -0.92 9.55
C SER A 62 -2.22 0.14 10.63
N SER A 63 -3.00 1.20 10.39
CA SER A 63 -3.33 2.14 11.45
C SER A 63 -4.08 1.42 12.58
N ASN A 64 -3.76 1.77 13.83
CA ASN A 64 -4.46 1.28 15.01
C ASN A 64 -5.79 2.02 15.25
N LYS A 65 -5.91 3.27 14.76
CA LYS A 65 -7.13 4.07 14.87
C LYS A 65 -8.19 3.54 13.89
N ASP A 66 -7.87 3.60 12.60
CA ASP A 66 -8.75 3.10 11.54
C ASP A 66 -8.31 1.77 10.94
N ARG A 67 -9.21 0.77 11.03
CA ARG A 67 -9.02 -0.56 10.46
C ARG A 67 -8.92 -0.57 8.95
N ASN A 68 -9.35 0.48 8.25
CA ASN A 68 -9.31 0.57 6.78
C ASN A 68 -8.09 1.33 6.24
N VAL A 69 -7.23 1.87 7.11
CA VAL A 69 -6.09 2.71 6.70
C VAL A 69 -4.77 1.97 6.81
N TYR A 70 -3.92 2.13 5.79
CA TYR A 70 -2.50 1.81 5.89
C TYR A 70 -1.67 3.08 5.93
N GLU A 71 -0.58 3.02 6.68
CA GLU A 71 0.40 4.08 6.81
C GLU A 71 1.75 3.57 6.30
N LEU A 72 2.48 4.46 5.63
CA LEU A 72 3.89 4.28 5.34
C LEU A 72 4.68 4.93 6.48
N ARG A 73 5.52 4.15 7.16
CA ARG A 73 6.40 4.63 8.22
C ARG A 73 7.84 4.30 7.91
N TYR A 74 8.77 5.10 8.42
CA TYR A 74 10.18 4.75 8.38
C TYR A 74 10.48 3.56 9.29
N PHE A 75 11.55 2.82 8.99
CA PHE A 75 12.18 1.93 9.96
C PHE A 75 12.94 2.76 11.00
N ASN A 76 13.03 2.24 12.22
CA ASN A 76 13.79 2.86 13.30
C ASN A 76 15.21 2.29 13.20
N ILE A 77 16.11 3.02 12.54
CA ILE A 77 17.44 2.50 12.18
C ILE A 77 18.28 2.20 13.43
N ALA A 78 18.06 2.94 14.52
CA ALA A 78 18.75 2.74 15.79
C ALA A 78 18.46 1.39 16.49
N GLU A 79 17.36 0.69 16.15
CA GLU A 79 17.09 -0.65 16.69
C GLU A 79 17.64 -1.77 15.78
N ASN A 80 17.83 -1.50 14.49
CA ASN A 80 18.23 -2.53 13.51
C ASN A 80 19.74 -2.83 13.54
N GLU A 81 20.58 -1.87 13.97
CA GLU A 81 22.00 -2.14 14.21
C GLU A 81 22.23 -3.05 15.43
N ALA A 82 21.32 -3.03 16.43
CA ALA A 82 21.42 -3.91 17.59
C ALA A 82 20.89 -5.33 17.32
N GLU A 83 19.98 -5.51 16.35
CA GLU A 83 19.45 -6.83 15.94
C GLU A 83 20.33 -7.53 14.88
N GLU A 84 21.23 -6.83 14.18
CA GLU A 84 22.18 -7.45 13.22
C GLU A 84 23.48 -7.96 13.88
N GLU A 85 23.71 -7.66 15.17
CA GLU A 85 24.85 -8.15 15.96
C GLU A 85 24.55 -9.38 16.85
N GLU A 86 23.33 -9.93 16.82
CA GLU A 86 22.94 -11.23 17.44
C GLU A 86 22.68 -12.33 16.41
#